data_AF-A0A4Q4C9H1-F1
#
_entry.id   AF-A0A4Q4C9H1-F1
#
_cell.length_a   1.000
_cell.length_b   1.000
_cell.length_c   1.000
_cell.angle_alpha   90.00
_cell.angle_beta   90.00
_cell.angle_gamma   90.00
#
_symmetry.space_group_name_H-M   'P 1'
#
loop_
_entity.id
_entity.type
_entity.pdbx_description
1 polymer ?
#
loop_
_entity_poly.entity_id
_entity_poly.type
_entity_poly.pdbx_seq_one_letter_code
_entity_poly.pdbx_strand_id
1 'polypeptide(L)'
;MSADLAQGPLIALRRAIDALRPHLTTPDQLAELYVIEDACSRLSMPRPALSKALGDFDPSRLAHLLEITGPSLGPELLSRLTDDLTATQDLLETGAPSQDWKRLREGSHVLISLSGSVGALSLQAMSESLNAIAHRQDREALDAVMPPLTGELVALIQLIRATRPPQETA
;
A
#
# COMPACT_ATOMS: atom_id res chain seq x y z
N MET A 1 5.32 11.49 26.71
CA MET A 1 6.38 11.75 25.72
C MET A 1 7.04 10.42 25.37
N SER A 2 6.44 9.62 24.48
CA SER A 2 7.12 8.43 23.94
C SER A 2 7.96 8.87 22.76
N ALA A 3 9.26 9.04 22.97
CA ALA A 3 10.20 9.06 21.86
C ALA A 3 10.10 7.70 21.16
N ASP A 4 9.88 7.71 19.85
CA ASP A 4 9.78 6.52 19.03
C ASP A 4 11.05 5.69 19.18
N LEU A 5 10.96 4.52 19.83
CA LEU A 5 12.11 3.67 20.20
C LEU A 5 12.93 3.24 18.97
N ALA A 6 12.34 3.30 17.76
CA ALA A 6 13.01 3.01 16.51
C ALA A 6 13.91 4.16 15.99
N GLN A 7 13.74 5.38 16.49
CA GLN A 7 14.42 6.57 15.96
C GLN A 7 15.94 6.53 16.21
N GLY A 8 16.37 6.04 17.37
CA GLY A 8 17.79 5.90 17.71
C GLY A 8 18.54 4.95 16.76
N PRO A 9 18.07 3.69 16.59
CA PRO A 9 18.64 2.74 15.64
C PRO A 9 18.67 3.26 14.19
N LEU A 10 17.61 3.93 13.73
CA LEU A 10 17.54 4.45 12.36
C LEU A 10 18.56 5.58 12.11
N ILE A 11 18.77 6.45 13.11
CA ILE A 11 19.82 7.48 13.05
C ILE A 11 21.21 6.83 12.97
N ALA A 12 21.47 5.77 13.75
CA ALA A 12 22.74 5.06 13.71
C ALA A 12 22.99 4.40 12.34
N LEU A 13 21.95 3.78 11.76
CA LEU A 13 22.03 3.16 10.44
C LEU A 13 22.28 4.20 9.34
N ARG A 14 21.63 5.36 9.38
CA ARG A 14 21.87 6.45 8.41
C ARG A 14 23.33 6.93 8.45
N ARG A 15 23.89 7.10 9.65
CA ARG A 15 25.32 7.45 9.83
C ARG A 15 26.25 6.40 9.24
N ALA A 16 25.93 5.11 9.40
CA ALA A 16 26.73 4.03 8.85
C ALA A 16 26.71 4.04 7.31
N ILE A 17 25.55 4.28 6.70
CA ILE A 17 25.37 4.43 5.25
C ILE A 17 26.21 5.59 4.72
N ASP A 18 26.14 6.77 5.36
CA ASP A 18 26.91 7.95 4.95
C ASP A 18 28.42 7.70 5.02
N ALA A 19 28.87 6.95 6.03
CA ALA A 19 30.27 6.56 6.19
C ALA A 19 30.73 5.53 5.14
N LEU A 20 29.84 4.65 4.68
CA LEU A 20 30.14 3.64 3.66
C LEU A 20 30.21 4.22 2.25
N ARG A 21 29.40 5.25 1.94
CA ARG A 21 29.28 5.86 0.61
C ARG A 21 30.61 6.18 -0.09
N PRO A 22 31.63 6.82 0.54
CA PRO A 22 32.89 7.12 -0.14
C PRO A 22 33.73 5.88 -0.51
N HIS A 23 33.41 4.71 0.05
CA HIS A 23 34.13 3.46 -0.22
C HIS A 23 33.48 2.60 -1.32
N LEU A 24 32.26 2.97 -1.77
CA LEU A 24 31.53 2.26 -2.82
C LEU A 24 31.72 2.98 -4.15
N THR A 25 32.37 2.32 -5.11
CA THR A 25 32.76 2.95 -6.39
C THR A 25 32.19 2.24 -7.61
N THR A 26 31.68 1.01 -7.46
CA THR A 26 31.07 0.29 -8.58
C THR A 26 29.56 0.58 -8.70
N PRO A 27 28.98 0.51 -9.91
CA PRO A 27 27.54 0.69 -10.10
C PRO A 27 26.69 -0.27 -9.25
N ASP A 28 27.10 -1.53 -9.15
CA ASP A 28 26.37 -2.56 -8.38
C ASP A 28 26.35 -2.23 -6.87
N GLN A 29 27.49 -1.80 -6.32
CA GLN A 29 27.58 -1.37 -4.92
C GLN A 29 26.71 -0.15 -4.62
N LEU A 30 26.65 0.79 -5.55
CA LEU A 30 25.80 1.98 -5.42
C LEU A 30 24.31 1.62 -5.52
N ALA A 31 23.95 0.65 -6.36
CA ALA A 31 22.58 0.14 -6.45
C ALA A 31 22.14 -0.57 -5.16
N GLU A 32 23.01 -1.40 -4.57
CA GLU A 32 22.74 -2.02 -3.27
C GLU A 32 22.58 -0.98 -2.15
N LEU A 33 23.45 0.04 -2.12
CA LEU A 33 23.35 1.13 -1.14
C LEU A 33 22.03 1.89 -1.29
N TYR A 34 21.59 2.14 -2.53
CA TYR A 34 20.30 2.79 -2.81
C TYR A 34 19.11 2.01 -2.23
N VAL A 35 19.11 0.68 -2.37
CA VAL A 35 18.05 -0.18 -1.79
C VAL A 35 17.99 -0.04 -0.26
N ILE A 36 19.15 0.00 0.40
CA ILE A 36 19.23 0.15 1.85
C ILE A 36 18.76 1.55 2.28
N GLU A 37 19.15 2.60 1.55
CA GLU A 37 18.74 3.97 1.82
C GLU A 37 17.23 4.18 1.70
N ASP A 38 16.65 3.60 0.66
CA ASP A 38 15.22 3.60 0.39
C ASP A 38 14.45 2.84 1.51
N ALA A 39 14.96 1.67 1.92
CA ALA A 39 14.40 0.94 3.07
C ALA A 39 14.47 1.75 4.38
N CYS A 40 15.60 2.41 4.66
CA CYS A 40 15.75 3.27 5.84
C CYS A 40 14.81 4.46 5.83
N SER A 41 14.59 5.06 4.66
CA SER A 41 13.68 6.18 4.48
C SER A 41 12.23 5.74 4.77
N ARG A 42 11.80 4.59 4.26
CA ARG A 42 10.47 4.02 4.59
C ARG A 42 10.28 3.76 6.07
N LEU A 43 11.30 3.26 6.76
CA LEU A 43 11.25 2.99 8.21
C LEU A 43 11.24 4.26 9.06
N SER A 44 11.83 5.36 8.53
CA SER A 44 11.96 6.64 9.22
C SER A 44 10.78 7.59 9.00
N MET A 45 9.95 7.33 7.98
CA MET A 45 8.70 8.08 7.82
C MET A 45 7.83 7.81 9.06
N PRO A 46 7.34 8.85 9.76
CA PRO A 46 6.39 8.66 10.83
C PRO A 46 5.25 7.89 10.20
N ARG A 47 5.05 6.63 10.64
CA ARG A 47 3.94 5.81 10.20
C ARG A 47 2.73 6.70 10.48
N PRO A 48 2.02 7.24 9.48
CA PRO A 48 0.74 7.82 9.76
C PRO A 48 -0.01 6.72 10.51
N ALA A 49 -0.95 7.05 11.39
CA ALA A 49 -1.98 6.05 11.65
C ALA A 49 -2.49 5.68 10.25
N LEU A 50 -2.09 4.52 9.70
CA LEU A 50 -2.28 4.21 8.28
C LEU A 50 -3.79 4.20 7.96
N SER A 51 -4.60 3.92 9.00
CA SER A 51 -6.04 4.12 9.03
C SER A 51 -6.52 5.56 8.86
N LYS A 52 -5.75 6.58 9.26
CA LYS A 52 -6.06 8.00 9.06
C LYS A 52 -5.76 8.49 7.64
N ALA A 53 -4.91 7.76 6.91
CA ALA A 53 -4.67 8.00 5.48
C ALA A 53 -5.75 7.34 4.60
N LEU A 54 -6.52 6.40 5.15
CA LEU A 54 -7.76 5.89 4.57
C LEU A 54 -8.91 6.82 4.99
N GLY A 55 -9.73 7.26 4.04
CA GLY A 55 -10.77 8.25 4.33
C GLY A 55 -11.84 7.71 5.28
N ASP A 56 -12.39 6.55 4.93
CA ASP A 56 -13.35 5.78 5.73
C ASP A 56 -12.90 4.32 5.75
N PHE A 57 -12.56 3.82 6.93
CA PHE A 57 -11.98 2.50 7.13
C PHE A 57 -12.58 1.79 8.34
N ASP A 58 -13.11 0.59 8.11
CA ASP A 58 -13.63 -0.31 9.12
C ASP A 58 -12.62 -1.45 9.39
N PRO A 59 -11.77 -1.33 10.42
CA PRO A 59 -10.76 -2.34 10.73
C PRO A 59 -11.37 -3.68 11.18
N SER A 60 -12.64 -3.71 11.58
CA SER A 60 -13.30 -4.94 12.04
C SER A 60 -13.46 -5.96 10.93
N ARG A 61 -13.59 -5.52 9.66
CA ARG A 61 -13.73 -6.41 8.50
C ARG A 61 -12.47 -7.20 8.22
N LEU A 62 -11.31 -6.52 8.19
CA LEU A 62 -10.02 -7.19 8.05
C LEU A 62 -9.74 -8.12 9.24
N ALA A 63 -10.04 -7.67 10.47
CA ALA A 63 -9.87 -8.48 11.66
C ALA A 63 -10.73 -9.76 11.60
N HIS A 64 -12.00 -9.64 11.22
CA HIS A 64 -12.91 -10.77 11.08
C HIS A 64 -12.49 -11.72 9.95
N LEU A 65 -12.00 -11.19 8.82
CA LEU A 65 -11.46 -11.99 7.73
C LEU A 65 -10.25 -12.83 8.21
N LEU A 66 -9.35 -12.24 8.99
CA LEU A 66 -8.21 -12.94 9.59
C LEU A 66 -8.62 -13.97 10.64
N GLU A 67 -9.65 -13.65 11.43
CA GLU A 67 -10.22 -14.56 12.43
C GLU A 67 -10.80 -15.83 11.78
N ILE A 68 -11.63 -15.68 10.74
CA ILE A 68 -12.21 -16.83 10.01
C ILE A 68 -11.13 -17.65 9.30
N THR A 69 -10.11 -16.99 8.75
CA THR A 69 -8.99 -17.65 8.06
C THR A 69 -8.09 -18.42 9.03
N GLY A 70 -7.99 -17.94 10.26
CA GLY A 70 -7.17 -18.53 11.31
C GLY A 70 -5.67 -18.24 11.18
N PRO A 71 -4.89 -18.55 12.22
CA PRO A 71 -3.49 -18.18 12.35
C PRO A 71 -2.56 -18.88 11.35
N SER A 72 -2.92 -20.08 10.89
CA SER A 72 -2.10 -20.87 9.94
C SER A 72 -2.14 -20.32 8.51
N LEU A 73 -3.31 -19.85 8.06
CA LEU A 73 -3.52 -19.35 6.70
C LEU A 73 -3.52 -17.81 6.62
N GLY A 74 -3.61 -17.11 7.75
CA GLY A 74 -3.57 -15.65 7.81
C GLY A 74 -2.36 -15.01 7.11
N PRO A 75 -1.11 -15.50 7.27
CA PRO A 75 0.04 -14.98 6.53
C PRO A 75 -0.11 -15.09 5.01
N GLU A 76 -0.61 -16.23 4.52
CA GLU A 76 -0.82 -16.48 3.09
C GLU A 76 -1.89 -15.55 2.52
N LEU A 77 -3.00 -15.37 3.25
CA LEU A 77 -4.05 -14.42 2.89
C LEU A 77 -3.51 -12.99 2.77
N LEU A 78 -2.76 -12.51 3.77
CA LEU A 78 -2.19 -11.15 3.75
C LEU A 78 -1.18 -10.97 2.60
N SER A 79 -0.39 -12.00 2.29
CA SER A 79 0.50 -12.01 1.13
C SER A 79 -0.28 -11.86 -0.17
N ARG A 80 -1.31 -12.70 -0.38
CA ARG A 80 -2.15 -12.65 -1.59
C ARG A 80 -2.88 -11.31 -1.74
N LEU A 81 -3.47 -10.80 -0.65
CA LEU A 81 -4.10 -9.47 -0.66
C LEU A 81 -3.09 -8.38 -1.05
N THR A 82 -1.86 -8.47 -0.56
CA THR A 82 -0.79 -7.52 -0.93
C THR A 82 -0.47 -7.62 -2.42
N ASP A 83 -0.33 -8.83 -2.95
CA ASP A 83 -0.01 -9.06 -4.36
C ASP A 83 -1.13 -8.56 -5.28
N ASP A 84 -2.39 -8.89 -4.95
CA ASP A 84 -3.57 -8.48 -5.71
C ASP A 84 -3.74 -6.95 -5.72
N LEU A 85 -3.55 -6.29 -4.57
CA LEU A 85 -3.62 -4.84 -4.46
C LEU A 85 -2.48 -4.16 -5.24
N THR A 86 -1.27 -4.72 -5.19
CA THR A 86 -0.11 -4.19 -5.93
C THR A 86 -0.31 -4.33 -7.44
N ALA A 87 -0.76 -5.50 -7.90
CA ALA A 87 -1.07 -5.72 -9.32
C ALA A 87 -2.20 -4.78 -9.79
N THR A 88 -3.21 -4.54 -8.94
CA THR A 88 -4.29 -3.60 -9.24
C THR A 88 -3.77 -2.16 -9.32
N GLN A 89 -2.89 -1.75 -8.42
CA GLN A 89 -2.21 -0.45 -8.48
C GLN A 89 -1.51 -0.28 -9.82
N ASP A 90 -0.69 -1.24 -10.22
CA ASP A 90 0.05 -1.20 -11.49
C ASP A 90 -0.90 -1.08 -12.70
N LEU A 91 -2.02 -1.82 -12.70
CA LEU A 91 -3.04 -1.71 -13.75
C LEU A 91 -3.62 -0.29 -13.85
N LEU A 92 -3.97 0.30 -12.71
CA LEU A 92 -4.58 1.64 -12.68
C LEU A 92 -3.59 2.74 -13.07
N GLU A 93 -2.37 2.69 -12.53
CA GLU A 93 -1.32 3.68 -12.79
C GLU A 93 -0.81 3.64 -14.23
N THR A 94 -0.77 2.46 -14.86
CA THR A 94 -0.43 2.33 -16.28
C THR A 94 -1.59 2.67 -17.21
N GLY A 95 -2.83 2.40 -16.79
CA GLY A 95 -4.04 2.66 -17.58
C GLY A 95 -4.42 4.13 -17.62
N ALA A 96 -4.23 4.88 -16.54
CA ALA A 96 -4.69 6.26 -16.44
C ALA A 96 -4.00 7.22 -17.44
N PRO A 97 -2.67 7.25 -17.60
CA PRO A 97 -2.00 8.16 -18.54
C PRO A 97 -2.37 7.93 -20.01
N SER A 98 -2.65 6.68 -20.36
CA SER A 98 -3.01 6.25 -21.71
C SER A 98 -4.51 6.23 -21.97
N GLN A 99 -5.32 6.53 -20.94
CA GLN A 99 -6.78 6.41 -20.98
C GLN A 99 -7.25 5.02 -21.45
N ASP A 100 -6.54 3.97 -21.02
CA ASP A 100 -6.97 2.59 -21.29
C ASP A 100 -8.20 2.27 -20.45
N TRP A 101 -9.36 2.65 -20.96
CA TRP A 101 -10.65 2.51 -20.30
C TRP A 101 -10.98 1.06 -19.97
N LYS A 102 -10.46 0.09 -20.76
CA LYS A 102 -10.68 -1.32 -20.47
C LYS A 102 -9.89 -1.72 -19.23
N ARG A 103 -8.60 -1.39 -19.19
CA ARG A 103 -7.73 -1.64 -18.04
C ARG A 103 -8.22 -0.94 -16.78
N LEU A 104 -8.70 0.30 -16.89
CA LEU A 104 -9.27 1.06 -15.77
C LEU A 104 -10.54 0.38 -15.21
N ARG A 105 -11.42 -0.15 -16.07
CA ARG A 105 -12.59 -0.94 -15.62
C ARG A 105 -12.17 -2.23 -14.92
N GLU A 106 -11.21 -2.96 -15.50
CA GLU A 106 -10.71 -4.21 -14.91
C GLU A 106 -10.09 -3.95 -13.52
N GLY A 107 -9.18 -2.98 -13.41
CA GLY A 107 -8.54 -2.63 -12.14
C GLY A 107 -9.52 -2.10 -11.09
N SER A 108 -10.43 -1.20 -11.48
CA SER A 108 -11.42 -0.66 -10.55
C SER A 108 -12.42 -1.72 -10.08
N HIS A 109 -12.85 -2.63 -10.95
CA HIS A 109 -13.74 -3.73 -10.58
C HIS A 109 -13.11 -4.66 -9.54
N VAL A 110 -11.84 -5.03 -9.72
CA VAL A 110 -11.10 -5.81 -8.73
C VAL A 110 -11.00 -5.04 -7.41
N LEU A 111 -10.68 -3.74 -7.49
CA LEU A 111 -10.49 -2.92 -6.30
C LEU A 111 -11.77 -2.75 -5.47
N ILE A 112 -12.96 -2.68 -6.10
CA ILE A 112 -14.25 -2.68 -5.40
C ILE A 112 -14.38 -3.90 -4.47
N SER A 113 -14.05 -5.09 -4.97
CA SER A 113 -14.12 -6.34 -4.21
C SER A 113 -13.11 -6.38 -3.05
N LEU A 114 -11.85 -6.07 -3.35
CA LEU A 114 -10.76 -6.12 -2.37
C LEU A 114 -10.99 -5.12 -1.24
N SER A 115 -11.28 -3.86 -1.58
CA SER A 115 -11.53 -2.79 -0.61
C SER A 115 -12.74 -3.07 0.28
N GLY A 116 -13.84 -3.57 -0.29
CA GLY A 116 -15.03 -3.95 0.49
C GLY A 116 -14.80 -5.11 1.46
N SER A 117 -13.95 -6.07 1.07
CA SER A 117 -13.60 -7.23 1.90
C SER A 117 -12.76 -6.85 3.11
N VAL A 118 -11.86 -5.88 2.97
CA VAL A 118 -10.95 -5.44 4.05
C VAL A 118 -11.44 -4.19 4.79
N GLY A 119 -12.56 -3.59 4.34
CA GLY A 119 -13.21 -2.46 5.00
C GLY A 119 -12.70 -1.07 4.61
N ALA A 120 -12.01 -0.92 3.48
CA ALA A 120 -11.59 0.38 2.96
C ALA A 120 -12.75 1.04 2.18
N LEU A 121 -13.76 1.54 2.92
CA LEU A 121 -15.04 1.99 2.36
C LEU A 121 -14.91 3.20 1.45
N SER A 122 -14.05 4.17 1.80
CA SER A 122 -13.78 5.33 0.93
C SER A 122 -13.13 4.90 -0.39
N LEU A 123 -12.12 4.01 -0.32
CA LEU A 123 -11.48 3.44 -1.50
C LEU A 123 -12.46 2.63 -2.35
N GLN A 124 -13.38 1.90 -1.74
CA GLN A 124 -14.45 1.20 -2.45
C GLN A 124 -15.32 2.17 -3.25
N ALA A 125 -15.81 3.24 -2.61
CA ALA A 125 -16.65 4.24 -3.26
C ALA A 125 -15.91 4.98 -4.40
N MET A 126 -14.62 5.28 -4.22
CA MET A 126 -13.79 5.83 -5.29
C MET A 126 -13.59 4.83 -6.43
N SER A 127 -13.47 3.53 -6.14
CA SER A 127 -13.35 2.48 -7.16
C SER A 127 -14.64 2.30 -7.95
N GLU A 128 -15.80 2.37 -7.29
CA GLU A 128 -17.11 2.40 -7.96
C GLU A 128 -17.24 3.62 -8.88
N SER A 129 -16.80 4.79 -8.39
CA SER A 129 -16.76 6.03 -9.16
C SER A 129 -15.83 5.91 -10.36
N LEU A 130 -14.62 5.37 -10.19
CA LEU A 130 -13.66 5.14 -11.28
C LEU A 130 -14.21 4.16 -12.31
N ASN A 131 -14.86 3.08 -11.90
CA ASN A 131 -15.47 2.14 -12.83
C ASN A 131 -16.56 2.84 -13.66
N ALA A 132 -17.41 3.64 -13.01
CA ALA A 132 -18.41 4.45 -13.71
C ALA A 132 -17.76 5.48 -14.65
N ILE A 133 -16.66 6.13 -14.25
CA ILE A 133 -15.86 7.06 -15.07
C ILE A 133 -15.35 6.35 -16.32
N ALA A 134 -14.79 5.16 -16.16
CA ALA A 134 -14.22 4.39 -17.25
C ALA A 134 -15.29 3.82 -18.21
N HIS A 135 -16.53 3.67 -17.76
CA HIS A 135 -17.67 3.38 -18.64
C HIS A 135 -18.07 4.59 -19.49
N ARG A 136 -18.11 5.79 -18.91
CA ARG A 136 -18.44 7.04 -19.62
C ARG A 136 -17.25 7.68 -20.36
N GLN A 137 -16.04 7.16 -20.14
CA GLN A 137 -14.78 7.64 -20.74
C GLN A 137 -14.51 9.13 -20.46
N ASP A 138 -14.82 9.54 -19.23
CA ASP A 138 -14.76 10.93 -18.79
C ASP A 138 -13.36 11.26 -18.26
N ARG A 139 -12.56 11.92 -19.10
CA ARG A 139 -11.18 12.27 -18.80
C ARG A 139 -11.04 13.22 -17.62
N GLU A 140 -11.89 14.25 -17.55
CA GLU A 140 -11.79 15.26 -16.51
C GLU A 140 -12.08 14.63 -15.14
N ALA A 141 -13.12 13.79 -15.06
CA ALA A 141 -13.40 13.04 -13.85
C ALA A 141 -12.31 12.02 -13.50
N LEU A 142 -11.66 11.41 -14.51
CA LEU A 142 -10.51 10.52 -14.30
C LEU A 142 -9.36 11.28 -13.62
N ASP A 143 -8.98 12.44 -14.16
CA ASP A 143 -7.90 13.27 -13.64
C ASP A 143 -8.18 13.73 -12.19
N ALA A 144 -9.46 13.94 -11.85
CA ALA A 144 -9.89 14.30 -10.50
C ALA A 144 -9.88 13.13 -9.50
N VAL A 145 -10.29 11.92 -9.92
CA VAL A 145 -10.43 10.77 -9.01
C VAL A 145 -9.12 10.02 -8.76
N MET A 146 -8.21 10.01 -9.74
CA MET A 146 -7.00 9.19 -9.67
C MET A 146 -6.06 9.57 -8.52
N PRO A 147 -5.71 10.86 -8.26
CA PRO A 147 -4.80 11.20 -7.17
C PRO A 147 -5.25 10.73 -5.76
N PRO A 148 -6.49 11.01 -5.31
CA PRO A 148 -6.94 10.51 -4.00
C PRO A 148 -7.08 8.98 -3.97
N LEU A 149 -7.54 8.35 -5.06
CA LEU A 149 -7.67 6.90 -5.14
C LEU A 149 -6.31 6.20 -4.98
N THR A 150 -5.29 6.65 -5.73
CA THR A 150 -3.93 6.09 -5.62
C THR A 150 -3.35 6.30 -4.21
N GLY A 151 -3.59 7.46 -3.60
CA GLY A 151 -3.18 7.74 -2.22
C GLY A 151 -3.75 6.74 -1.21
N GLU A 152 -5.07 6.49 -1.26
CA GLU A 152 -5.73 5.52 -0.38
C GLU A 152 -5.32 4.07 -0.69
N LEU A 153 -5.12 3.71 -1.97
CA LEU A 153 -4.64 2.38 -2.35
C LEU A 153 -3.24 2.10 -1.78
N VAL A 154 -2.31 3.06 -1.88
CA VAL A 154 -0.97 2.95 -1.28
C VAL A 154 -1.08 2.80 0.24
N ALA A 155 -1.93 3.58 0.90
CA ALA A 155 -2.14 3.48 2.35
C ALA A 155 -2.68 2.09 2.73
N LEU A 156 -3.62 1.53 1.97
CA LEU A 156 -4.17 0.20 2.20
C LEU A 156 -3.10 -0.89 2.04
N ILE A 157 -2.31 -0.86 0.96
CA ILE A 157 -1.21 -1.80 0.73
C ILE A 157 -0.23 -1.79 1.92
N GLN A 158 0.14 -0.60 2.40
CA GLN A 158 1.03 -0.45 3.56
C GLN A 158 0.39 -0.98 4.85
N LEU A 159 -0.92 -0.77 5.05
CA LEU A 159 -1.66 -1.30 6.19
C LEU A 159 -1.69 -2.83 6.18
N ILE A 160 -2.00 -3.46 5.04
CA ILE A 160 -2.02 -4.92 4.91
C ILE A 160 -0.62 -5.50 5.15
N ARG A 161 0.43 -4.94 4.54
CA ARG A 161 1.83 -5.35 4.77
C ARG A 161 2.29 -5.21 6.23
N ALA A 162 1.72 -4.25 6.96
CA ALA A 162 2.03 -4.02 8.37
C ALA A 162 1.22 -4.91 9.33
N THR A 163 0.12 -5.50 8.83
CA THR A 163 -0.79 -6.31 9.64
C THR A 163 -0.16 -7.64 9.97
N ARG A 164 -0.34 -8.09 11.22
CA ARG A 164 0.05 -9.43 11.66
C ARG A 164 -1.20 -10.27 11.87
N PRO A 165 -1.18 -11.56 11.46
CA PRO A 165 -2.29 -12.45 11.78
C PRO A 165 -2.40 -12.65 13.30
N PRO A 166 -3.58 -13.04 13.81
CA PRO A 166 -3.76 -13.44 15.20
C PRO A 166 -2.75 -14.53 15.58
N GLN A 167 -2.18 -14.48 16.78
CA GLN A 167 -1.33 -15.56 17.26
C GLN A 167 -2.20 -16.71 17.79
N GLU A 168 -1.76 -17.96 17.61
CA GLU A 168 -2.35 -19.09 18.35
C GLU A 168 -2.16 -18.81 19.85
N THR A 169 -3.26 -18.53 20.55
CA THR A 169 -3.27 -18.64 22.01
C THR A 169 -3.17 -20.13 22.35
N ALA A 170 -1.99 -20.54 22.80
CA ALA A 170 -1.72 -21.86 23.36
C ALA A 170 -2.54 -22.15 24.62
#